data_AF-A0A936SXH8-F1
#
_entry.id   AF-A0A936SXH8-F1
#
_cell.length_a   1.000
_cell.length_b   1.000
_cell.length_c   1.000
_cell.angle_alpha   90.00
_cell.angle_beta   90.00
_cell.angle_gamma   90.00
#
_symmetry.space_group_name_H-M   'P 1'
#
loop_
_entity.id
_entity.type
_entity.pdbx_description
1 polymer ?
#
loop_
_entity_poly.entity_id
_entity_poly.type
_entity_poly.pdbx_seq_one_letter_code
_entity_poly.pdbx_strand_id
1 'polypeptide(L)'
;MNTYLSFAKILQSLLGDDQAVKLTVDGFMPLSVERIGTSGEGHPLVAIAHTGLQNGDVMFDPEMVFRIIEWDGAKLAEPISFRNDYVGIHQEVYRSDDQGKATHVDARLKAELKSFGRMWFRNLKHQGFLSPEATRERRS
;
A
#
# COMPACT_ATOMS: atom_id res chain seq x y z
N MET A 1 -5.79 -17.21 8.48
CA MET A 1 -6.47 -16.11 7.74
C MET A 1 -5.68 -15.80 6.48
N ASN A 2 -6.33 -15.68 5.31
CA ASN A 2 -5.65 -15.32 4.06
C ASN A 2 -4.99 -13.94 4.22
N THR A 3 -3.69 -13.83 3.94
CA THR A 3 -2.92 -12.59 4.10
C THR A 3 -3.48 -11.45 3.26
N TYR A 4 -3.92 -11.71 2.02
CA TYR A 4 -4.47 -10.68 1.14
C TYR A 4 -5.83 -10.16 1.63
N LEU A 5 -6.65 -11.03 2.24
CA LEU A 5 -7.87 -10.62 2.92
C LEU A 5 -7.55 -9.71 4.13
N SER A 6 -6.47 -9.99 4.84
CA SER A 6 -6.05 -9.20 6.01
C SER A 6 -5.61 -7.80 5.59
N PHE A 7 -4.82 -7.70 4.52
CA PHE A 7 -4.44 -6.42 3.93
C PHE A 7 -5.65 -5.61 3.49
N ALA A 8 -6.59 -6.23 2.75
CA ALA A 8 -7.79 -5.55 2.27
C ALA A 8 -8.61 -4.96 3.42
N LYS A 9 -8.81 -5.72 4.50
CA LYS A 9 -9.54 -5.26 5.68
C LYS A 9 -8.85 -4.07 6.36
N ILE A 10 -7.52 -4.11 6.50
CA ILE A 10 -6.78 -3.00 7.10
C ILE A 10 -6.85 -1.77 6.21
N LEU A 11 -6.56 -1.89 4.91
CA LEU A 11 -6.64 -0.77 3.97
C LEU A 11 -8.05 -0.16 3.93
N GLN A 12 -9.09 -0.99 3.93
CA GLN A 12 -10.48 -0.53 3.99
C GLN A 12 -10.79 0.18 5.32
N SER A 13 -10.30 -0.32 6.45
CA SER A 13 -10.47 0.32 7.75
C SER A 13 -9.75 1.68 7.81
N LEU A 14 -8.58 1.79 7.19
CA LEU A 14 -7.80 3.02 7.15
C LEU A 14 -8.45 4.04 6.22
N LEU A 15 -8.95 3.65 5.05
CA LEU A 15 -9.56 4.56 4.08
C LEU A 15 -11.02 4.91 4.41
N GLY A 16 -11.85 3.94 4.77
CA GLY A 16 -13.30 4.12 4.73
C GLY A 16 -13.75 4.56 3.33
N ASP A 17 -14.54 5.63 3.28
CA ASP A 17 -15.03 6.24 2.03
C ASP A 17 -14.13 7.35 1.50
N ASP A 18 -13.04 7.70 2.21
CA ASP A 18 -12.12 8.75 1.80
C ASP A 18 -11.28 8.32 0.56
N GLN A 19 -10.87 9.30 -0.25
CA GLN A 19 -9.91 9.09 -1.35
C GLN A 19 -8.49 8.94 -0.82
N ALA A 20 -8.12 9.79 0.14
CA ALA A 20 -6.84 9.73 0.80
C ALA A 20 -6.94 10.04 2.29
N VAL A 21 -6.06 9.44 3.06
CA VAL A 21 -5.94 9.63 4.50
C VAL A 21 -4.47 9.74 4.86
N LYS A 22 -4.13 10.76 5.65
CA LYS A 22 -2.83 10.86 6.30
C LYS A 22 -2.98 10.63 7.80
N LEU A 23 -2.14 9.77 8.34
CA LEU A 23 -2.12 9.38 9.74
C LEU A 23 -0.80 9.83 10.36
N THR A 24 -0.89 10.48 11.52
CA THR A 24 0.27 10.92 12.29
C THR A 24 0.23 10.26 13.66
N VAL A 25 1.37 9.66 14.04
CA VAL A 25 1.63 9.16 15.38
C VAL A 25 2.97 9.72 15.84
N ASP A 26 3.03 10.25 17.05
CA ASP A 26 4.23 10.86 17.62
C ASP A 26 5.42 9.89 17.58
N GLY A 27 6.57 10.40 17.13
CA GLY A 27 7.81 9.62 17.02
C GLY A 27 7.94 8.78 15.74
N PHE A 28 6.95 8.79 14.84
CA PHE A 28 7.00 8.09 13.55
C PHE A 28 6.78 9.04 12.38
N MET A 29 7.26 8.63 11.19
CA MET A 29 6.91 9.32 9.95
C MET A 29 5.43 9.16 9.64
N PRO A 30 4.75 10.21 9.13
CA PRO A 30 3.34 10.13 8.79
C PRO A 30 3.10 9.04 7.73
N LEU A 31 1.98 8.34 7.88
CA LEU A 31 1.54 7.29 6.99
C LEU A 31 0.43 7.83 6.08
N SER A 32 0.66 7.86 4.77
CA SER A 32 -0.34 8.15 3.76
C SER A 32 -0.98 6.85 3.28
N VAL A 33 -2.30 6.86 3.07
CA VAL A 33 -3.05 5.78 2.41
C VAL A 33 -3.97 6.42 1.38
N GLU A 34 -3.89 6.00 0.12
CA GLU A 34 -4.56 6.69 -0.99
C GLU A 34 -5.09 5.71 -2.04
N ARG A 35 -6.24 6.03 -2.63
CA ARG A 35 -6.76 5.40 -3.85
C ARG A 35 -6.12 6.07 -5.05
N ILE A 36 -5.24 5.36 -5.76
CA ILE A 36 -4.40 5.93 -6.83
C ILE A 36 -4.93 5.61 -8.24
N GLY A 37 -6.22 5.27 -8.36
CA GLY A 37 -6.87 4.92 -9.63
C GLY A 37 -7.09 3.42 -9.81
N THR A 38 -7.02 2.96 -11.07
CA THR A 38 -7.25 1.56 -11.45
C THR A 38 -6.10 1.02 -12.28
N SER A 39 -5.79 -0.27 -12.11
CA SER A 39 -4.88 -1.00 -13.01
C SER A 39 -5.43 -1.05 -14.44
N GLY A 40 -4.60 -1.45 -15.41
CA GLY A 40 -5.02 -1.65 -16.80
C GLY A 40 -6.14 -2.69 -16.97
N GLU A 41 -6.32 -3.58 -15.99
CA GLU A 41 -7.40 -4.57 -15.94
C GLU A 41 -8.67 -4.05 -15.22
N GLY A 42 -8.70 -2.78 -14.82
CA GLY A 42 -9.84 -2.14 -14.16
C GLY A 42 -9.93 -2.36 -12.65
N HIS A 43 -8.99 -3.09 -12.04
CA HIS A 43 -8.97 -3.29 -10.58
C HIS A 43 -8.51 -2.02 -9.84
N PRO A 44 -9.20 -1.60 -8.75
CA PRO A 44 -8.76 -0.48 -7.93
C PRO A 44 -7.36 -0.66 -7.36
N LEU A 45 -6.62 0.44 -7.25
CA LEU A 45 -5.29 0.49 -6.67
C LEU A 45 -5.27 1.34 -5.40
N VAL A 46 -4.60 0.83 -4.37
CA VAL A 46 -4.40 1.53 -3.10
C VAL A 46 -2.91 1.60 -2.79
N ALA A 47 -2.37 2.80 -2.64
CA ALA A 47 -1.03 3.04 -2.12
C ALA A 47 -1.07 3.23 -0.60
N ILE A 48 -0.04 2.77 0.08
CA ILE A 48 0.22 3.05 1.48
C ILE A 48 1.71 3.33 1.64
N ALA A 49 2.07 4.45 2.27
CA ALA A 49 3.46 4.87 2.38
C ALA A 49 3.75 5.66 3.65
N HIS A 50 4.92 5.43 4.27
CA HIS A 50 5.47 6.50 5.11
C HIS A 50 6.10 7.56 4.21
N THR A 51 5.92 8.82 4.61
CA THR A 51 6.42 9.97 3.86
C THR A 51 7.35 10.80 4.73
N GLY A 52 8.54 11.11 4.21
CA GLY A 52 9.48 12.06 4.78
C GLY A 52 9.80 13.18 3.79
N LEU A 53 10.54 14.18 4.24
CA LEU A 53 11.03 15.26 3.39
C LEU A 53 12.56 15.19 3.30
N GLN A 54 13.10 15.25 2.09
CA GLN A 54 14.53 15.40 1.84
C GLN A 54 14.73 16.59 0.90
N ASN A 55 15.40 17.62 1.38
CA ASN A 55 15.61 18.88 0.63
C ASN A 55 14.31 19.54 0.10
N GLY A 56 13.18 19.28 0.74
CA GLY A 56 11.86 19.77 0.32
C GLY A 56 11.08 18.81 -0.58
N ASP A 57 11.71 17.76 -1.09
CA ASP A 57 11.04 16.71 -1.86
C ASP A 57 10.44 15.64 -0.95
N VAL A 58 9.26 15.12 -1.32
CA VAL A 58 8.62 14.00 -0.62
C VAL A 58 9.32 12.70 -0.98
N MET A 59 9.72 11.96 0.06
CA MET A 59 10.41 10.67 -0.05
C MET A 59 9.59 9.57 0.61
N PHE A 60 9.49 8.41 -0.03
CA PHE A 60 8.75 7.24 0.47
C PHE A 60 9.65 6.25 1.23
N ASP A 61 9.24 5.80 2.43
CA ASP A 61 9.98 4.82 3.26
C ASP A 61 9.12 3.84 4.10
N PRO A 62 8.62 2.75 3.52
CA PRO A 62 8.47 2.53 2.08
C PRO A 62 7.06 2.94 1.62
N GLU A 63 6.84 2.91 0.30
CA GLU A 63 5.53 2.80 -0.34
C GLU A 63 5.28 1.36 -0.79
N MET A 64 4.05 0.88 -0.59
CA MET A 64 3.52 -0.31 -1.24
C MET A 64 2.22 0.01 -1.97
N VAL A 65 2.07 -0.49 -3.19
CA VAL A 65 0.79 -0.45 -3.91
C VAL A 65 0.13 -1.82 -3.90
N PHE A 66 -1.18 -1.81 -3.65
CA PHE A 66 -2.03 -2.99 -3.64
C PHE A 66 -3.10 -2.91 -4.71
N ARG A 67 -3.25 -4.00 -5.46
CA ARG A 67 -4.39 -4.23 -6.36
C ARG A 67 -5.51 -4.91 -5.60
N ILE A 68 -6.71 -4.33 -5.67
CA ILE A 68 -7.90 -4.85 -5.00
C ILE A 68 -8.69 -5.75 -5.95
N ILE A 69 -8.78 -7.04 -5.64
CA ILE A 69 -9.46 -8.06 -6.42
C ILE A 69 -10.67 -8.56 -5.64
N GLU A 70 -11.81 -8.71 -6.31
CA GLU A 70 -12.97 -9.38 -5.75
C GLU A 70 -12.95 -10.86 -6.12
N TRP A 71 -13.03 -11.71 -5.10
CA TRP A 71 -13.05 -13.15 -5.26
C TRP A 71 -14.01 -13.76 -4.23
N ASP A 72 -15.01 -14.51 -4.71
CA ASP A 72 -15.98 -15.21 -3.87
C ASP A 72 -16.65 -14.28 -2.82
N GLY A 73 -17.08 -13.09 -3.27
CA GLY A 73 -17.73 -12.08 -2.42
C GLY A 73 -16.79 -11.37 -1.44
N ALA A 74 -15.49 -11.65 -1.44
CA ALA A 74 -14.51 -11.02 -0.58
C ALA A 74 -13.52 -10.14 -1.37
N LYS A 75 -13.07 -9.04 -0.76
CA LYS A 75 -11.98 -8.20 -1.28
C LYS A 75 -10.63 -8.74 -0.82
N LEU A 76 -9.70 -8.88 -1.76
CA LEU A 76 -8.32 -9.30 -1.56
C LEU A 76 -7.40 -8.16 -2.02
N ALA A 77 -6.41 -7.81 -1.20
CA ALA A 77 -5.40 -6.82 -1.57
C ALA A 77 -4.08 -7.53 -1.86
N GLU A 78 -3.72 -7.56 -3.14
CA GLU A 78 -2.49 -8.15 -3.65
C GLU A 78 -1.40 -7.06 -3.76
N PRO A 79 -0.22 -7.22 -3.15
CA PRO A 79 0.86 -6.26 -3.34
C PRO A 79 1.42 -6.37 -4.77
N ILE A 80 1.54 -5.24 -5.45
CA ILE A 80 1.99 -5.16 -6.86
C ILE A 80 3.25 -4.34 -7.07
N SER A 81 3.58 -3.43 -6.14
CA SER A 81 4.84 -2.69 -6.17
C SER A 81 5.36 -2.38 -4.77
N PHE A 82 6.65 -2.06 -4.72
CA PHE A 82 7.34 -1.57 -3.54
C PHE A 82 8.34 -0.49 -3.97
N ARG A 83 8.39 0.62 -3.22
CA ARG A 83 9.31 1.71 -3.45
C ARG A 83 9.91 2.21 -2.14
N ASN A 84 11.21 2.48 -2.13
CA ASN A 84 11.90 3.16 -1.06
C ASN A 84 12.92 4.14 -1.65
N ASP A 85 12.69 5.43 -1.46
CA ASP A 85 13.47 6.47 -2.11
C ASP A 85 14.85 6.68 -1.45
N TYR A 86 14.97 6.45 -0.14
CA TYR A 86 16.23 6.66 0.59
C TYR A 86 17.32 5.65 0.20
N VAL A 87 16.92 4.48 -0.30
CA VAL A 87 17.84 3.44 -0.77
C VAL A 87 17.74 3.18 -2.28
N GLY A 88 16.98 4.00 -3.02
CA GLY A 88 16.87 3.93 -4.48
C GLY A 88 16.25 2.63 -5.00
N ILE A 89 15.28 2.05 -4.28
CA ILE A 89 14.62 0.80 -4.68
C ILE A 89 13.24 1.10 -5.26
N HIS A 90 12.96 0.57 -6.45
CA HIS A 90 11.62 0.48 -7.04
C HIS A 90 11.44 -0.90 -7.68
N GLN A 91 10.37 -1.59 -7.32
CA GLN A 91 10.09 -2.97 -7.73
C GLN A 91 8.63 -3.12 -8.12
N GLU A 92 8.38 -3.79 -9.26
CA GLU A 92 7.04 -4.06 -9.79
C GLU A 92 6.88 -5.56 -10.08
N VAL A 93 5.79 -6.14 -9.58
CA VAL A 93 5.49 -7.58 -9.72
C VAL A 93 5.12 -7.94 -11.16
N TYR A 94 4.43 -7.03 -11.84
CA TYR A 94 3.94 -7.23 -13.20
C TYR A 94 4.76 -6.37 -14.15
N ARG A 95 5.26 -6.98 -15.23
CA ARG A 95 5.75 -6.22 -16.38
C ARG A 95 4.65 -6.17 -17.41
N SER A 96 4.43 -4.99 -17.97
CA SER A 96 3.47 -4.78 -19.06
C SER A 96 4.17 -4.58 -20.39
N ASP A 97 3.47 -4.90 -21.48
CA ASP A 97 3.86 -4.45 -22.82
C ASP A 97 3.52 -2.95 -23.02
N ASP A 98 3.87 -2.43 -24.20
CA ASP A 98 3.61 -1.03 -24.60
C ASP A 98 2.11 -0.67 -24.62
N GLN A 99 1.21 -1.67 -24.57
CA GLN A 99 -0.24 -1.49 -24.50
C GLN A 99 -0.77 -1.61 -23.06
N GLY A 100 0.11 -1.76 -22.07
CA GLY A 100 -0.25 -1.84 -20.66
C GLY A 100 -0.73 -3.23 -20.21
N LYS A 101 -0.69 -4.24 -21.09
CA LYS A 101 -1.10 -5.61 -20.75
C LYS A 101 0.03 -6.33 -20.02
N ALA A 102 -0.28 -6.96 -18.89
CA ALA A 102 0.69 -7.75 -18.14
C ALA A 102 1.18 -8.94 -18.98
N THR A 103 2.50 -8.99 -19.24
CA THR A 103 3.16 -10.03 -20.04
C THR A 103 3.98 -10.99 -19.17
N HIS A 104 4.39 -10.54 -17.99
CA HIS A 104 5.19 -11.35 -17.07
C HIS A 104 4.82 -11.08 -15.61
N VAL A 105 4.90 -12.13 -14.78
CA VAL A 105 4.67 -12.06 -13.34
C VAL A 105 5.91 -12.58 -12.61
N ASP A 106 6.53 -11.73 -11.79
CA ASP A 106 7.58 -12.16 -10.87
C ASP A 106 6.95 -12.78 -9.61
N ALA A 107 6.74 -14.10 -9.67
CA ALA A 107 6.14 -14.86 -8.58
C ALA A 107 6.97 -14.83 -7.29
N ARG A 108 8.30 -14.70 -7.40
CA ARG A 108 9.19 -14.62 -6.24
C ARG A 108 9.01 -13.28 -5.55
N LEU A 109 9.12 -12.17 -6.29
CA LEU A 109 8.93 -10.83 -5.76
C LEU A 109 7.54 -10.68 -5.12
N LYS A 110 6.49 -11.20 -5.76
CA LYS A 110 5.13 -11.21 -5.19
C LYS A 110 5.06 -11.89 -3.82
N ALA A 111 5.77 -13.01 -3.64
CA ALA A 111 5.85 -13.71 -2.35
C ALA A 111 6.67 -12.92 -1.31
N GLU A 112 7.75 -12.26 -1.72
CA GLU A 112 8.57 -11.39 -0.88
C GLU A 112 7.77 -10.17 -0.40
N LEU A 113 7.09 -9.46 -1.29
CA LEU A 113 6.25 -8.30 -0.95
C LEU A 113 5.09 -8.70 -0.04
N LYS A 114 4.49 -9.87 -0.24
CA LYS A 114 3.48 -10.41 0.68
C LYS A 114 4.05 -10.65 2.08
N SER A 115 5.25 -11.20 2.19
CA SER A 115 5.91 -11.43 3.48
C SER A 115 6.26 -10.12 4.17
N PHE A 116 6.83 -9.18 3.41
CA PHE A 116 7.16 -7.83 3.86
C PHE A 116 5.91 -7.10 4.38
N GLY A 117 4.85 -7.01 3.56
CA GLY A 117 3.61 -6.35 3.95
C GLY A 117 2.99 -6.93 5.21
N ARG A 118 3.06 -8.25 5.40
CA ARG A 118 2.56 -8.91 6.63
C ARG A 118 3.33 -8.46 7.87
N MET A 119 4.65 -8.38 7.76
CA MET A 119 5.52 -7.89 8.83
C MET A 119 5.26 -6.40 9.09
N TRP A 120 5.22 -5.59 8.03
CA TRP A 120 5.07 -4.14 8.13
C TRP A 120 3.71 -3.73 8.68
N PHE A 121 2.60 -4.33 8.24
CA PHE A 121 1.26 -4.03 8.77
C PHE A 121 1.14 -4.39 10.26
N ARG A 122 1.87 -5.42 10.73
CA ARG A 122 1.97 -5.71 12.16
C ARG A 122 2.74 -4.60 12.89
N ASN A 123 3.82 -4.08 12.30
CA ASN A 123 4.55 -2.95 12.87
C ASN A 123 3.68 -1.69 12.92
N LEU A 124 2.95 -1.36 11.85
CA LEU A 124 2.01 -0.23 11.84
C LEU A 124 0.99 -0.32 12.98
N LYS A 125 0.49 -1.53 13.25
CA LYS A 125 -0.39 -1.78 14.40
C LYS A 125 0.33 -1.50 15.74
N HIS A 126 1.54 -2.01 15.93
CA HIS A 126 2.32 -1.79 17.16
C HIS A 126 2.72 -0.33 17.36
N GLN A 127 2.93 0.40 16.28
CA GLN A 127 3.27 1.82 16.27
C GLN A 127 2.04 2.71 16.52
N GLY A 128 0.82 2.16 16.55
CA GLY A 128 -0.41 2.92 16.84
C GLY A 128 -1.14 3.48 15.62
N PHE A 129 -0.69 3.23 14.38
CA PHE A 129 -1.37 3.75 13.19
C PHE A 129 -2.78 3.19 12.97
N LEU A 130 -3.09 2.04 13.58
CA LEU A 130 -4.40 1.38 13.50
C LEU A 130 -5.24 1.64 14.76
N SER A 131 -4.80 2.53 15.64
CA SER A 131 -5.49 2.83 16.89
C SER A 131 -6.22 4.18 16.80
N PRO A 132 -7.24 4.42 17.67
CA PRO A 132 -7.99 5.68 17.68
C PRO A 132 -7.15 6.91 18.04
N GLU A 133 -5.98 6.72 18.65
CA GLU A 133 -5.07 7.79 19.06
C GLU A 133 -4.28 8.38 17.89
N ALA A 134 -4.23 7.71 16.74
CA ALA A 134 -3.61 8.28 15.54
C ALA A 134 -4.40 9.50 15.05
N THR A 135 -3.70 10.62 14.86
CA THR A 135 -4.32 11.82 14.27
C THR A 135 -4.57 11.57 12.80
N ARG A 136 -5.80 11.81 12.34
CA ARG A 136 -6.26 11.50 10.99
C ARG A 136 -6.68 12.75 10.22
N GLU A 137 -6.00 13.00 9.11
CA GLU A 137 -6.37 14.02 8.12
C GLU A 137 -6.98 13.31 6.91
N ARG A 138 -8.17 13.74 6.47
CA ARG A 138 -8.94 13.08 5.38
C ARG A 138 -9.03 13.99 4.17
N ARG A 139 -8.98 13.40 2.98
CA ARG A 139 -9.26 14.06 1.70
C ARG A 139 -10.30 13.23 0.95
N SER A 140 -11.43 13.86 0.69
CA SER A 140 -12.58 13.33 -0.06
C SER A 140 -12.46 13.61 -1.54
#